data_AF-H1V7M9-F1
#
_entry.id   AF-H1V7M9-F1
#
_cell.length_a   1.000
_cell.length_b   1.000
_cell.length_c   1.000
_cell.angle_alpha   90.00
_cell.angle_beta   90.00
_cell.angle_gamma   90.00
#
_symmetry.space_group_name_H-M   'P 1'
#
loop_
_entity.id
_entity.type
_entity.pdbx_description
1 polymer ?
#
loop_
_entity_poly.entity_id
_entity_poly.type
_entity_poly.pdbx_seq_one_letter_code
_entity_poly.pdbx_strand_id
1 'polypeptide(L)'
;LLQQGQCQGVVLCEAIAVTLRVSFTFYLHILDWPAVTPAVGLQSIRGWQECARVTLNTATNIVLDIADVHDGPHGSSRICTPPSYPYLIRAALRYVERSKQQSAEGFLKNASQRLRGTLHHLLE
;
A
#
# COMPACT_ATOMS: atom_id res chain seq x y z
N LEU A 1 20.87 25.36 -12.04
CA LEU A 1 20.72 23.92 -12.34
C LEU A 1 20.15 23.07 -11.19
N LEU A 2 19.89 23.63 -9.99
CA LEU A 2 19.36 22.86 -8.83
C LEU A 2 17.82 22.79 -8.71
N GLN A 3 17.06 23.54 -9.53
CA GLN A 3 15.58 23.56 -9.43
C GLN A 3 14.87 22.44 -10.21
N GLN A 4 15.54 21.78 -11.17
CA GLN A 4 14.89 20.76 -12.01
C GLN A 4 14.65 19.43 -11.26
N GLY A 5 15.46 19.11 -10.25
CA GLY A 5 15.32 17.88 -9.46
C GLY A 5 14.15 17.89 -8.48
N GLN A 6 13.73 19.06 -8.00
CA GLN A 6 12.64 19.18 -7.03
C GLN A 6 11.25 19.03 -7.66
N CYS A 7 11.03 19.48 -8.90
CA CYS A 7 9.73 19.33 -9.58
C CYS A 7 9.49 17.91 -10.09
N GLN A 8 10.54 17.19 -10.54
CA GLN A 8 10.40 15.80 -10.99
C GLN A 8 10.08 14.84 -9.84
N GLY A 9 10.64 15.07 -8.64
CA GLY A 9 10.34 14.26 -7.46
C GLY A 9 8.88 14.31 -7.04
N VAL A 10 8.26 15.49 -7.08
CA VAL A 10 6.85 15.68 -6.71
C VAL A 10 5.89 14.95 -7.67
N VAL A 11 6.13 15.05 -8.98
CA VAL A 11 5.29 14.37 -10.01
C VAL A 11 5.41 12.85 -9.90
N LEU A 12 6.61 12.33 -9.61
CA LEU A 12 6.81 10.90 -9.39
C LEU A 12 6.11 10.41 -8.11
N CYS A 13 6.13 11.20 -7.03
CA CYS A 13 5.42 10.88 -5.79
C CYS A 13 3.90 10.84 -5.97
N GLU A 14 3.32 11.75 -6.75
CA GLU A 14 1.88 11.72 -7.06
C GLU A 14 1.50 10.51 -7.92
N ALA A 15 2.27 10.19 -8.96
CA ALA A 15 2.02 9.04 -9.81
C ALA A 15 2.07 7.71 -9.01
N ILE A 16 3.07 7.58 -8.13
CA ILE A 16 3.17 6.43 -7.21
C ILE A 16 1.95 6.40 -6.28
N ALA A 17 1.57 7.52 -5.69
CA ALA A 17 0.42 7.57 -4.78
C ALA A 17 -0.90 7.22 -5.47
N VAL A 18 -1.13 7.72 -6.68
CA VAL A 18 -2.31 7.37 -7.49
C VAL A 18 -2.30 5.88 -7.83
N THR A 19 -1.16 5.35 -8.26
CA THR A 19 -1.01 3.93 -8.58
C THR A 19 -1.32 3.05 -7.38
N LEU A 20 -0.73 3.35 -6.22
CA LEU A 20 -0.99 2.62 -4.99
C LEU A 20 -2.47 2.72 -4.57
N ARG A 21 -3.08 3.90 -4.69
CA ARG A 21 -4.50 4.10 -4.39
C ARG A 21 -5.41 3.25 -5.28
N VAL A 22 -5.15 3.23 -6.58
CA VAL A 22 -5.90 2.40 -7.54
C VAL A 22 -5.69 0.93 -7.22
N SER A 23 -4.44 0.50 -7.00
CA SER A 23 -4.12 -0.88 -6.63
C SER A 23 -4.86 -1.33 -5.37
N PHE A 24 -4.76 -0.58 -4.28
CA PHE A 24 -5.48 -0.94 -3.05
C PHE A 24 -6.99 -1.00 -3.27
N THR A 25 -7.57 -0.02 -3.97
CA THR A 25 -9.02 0.03 -4.18
C THR A 25 -9.51 -1.15 -5.03
N PHE A 26 -8.86 -1.36 -6.19
CA PHE A 26 -9.28 -2.35 -7.17
C PHE A 26 -9.04 -3.77 -6.68
N TYR A 27 -7.84 -4.06 -6.17
CA TYR A 27 -7.50 -5.42 -5.77
C TYR A 27 -8.16 -5.83 -4.45
N LEU A 28 -8.44 -4.89 -3.53
CA LEU A 28 -9.28 -5.22 -2.36
C LEU A 28 -10.70 -5.62 -2.80
N HIS A 29 -11.24 -4.97 -3.83
CA HIS A 29 -12.57 -5.32 -4.36
C HIS A 29 -12.58 -6.71 -5.02
N ILE A 30 -11.52 -7.09 -5.74
CA ILE A 30 -11.38 -8.44 -6.29
C ILE A 30 -11.36 -9.50 -5.17
N LEU A 31 -10.74 -9.20 -4.02
CA LEU A 31 -10.76 -10.10 -2.86
C LEU A 31 -12.15 -10.22 -2.21
N ASP A 32 -13.07 -9.30 -2.48
CA ASP A 32 -14.48 -9.37 -2.04
C ASP A 32 -15.36 -10.21 -2.97
N TRP A 33 -14.86 -10.64 -4.13
CA TRP A 33 -15.67 -11.44 -5.05
C TRP A 33 -16.03 -12.80 -4.46
N PRO A 34 -17.32 -13.19 -4.50
CA PRO A 34 -17.74 -14.48 -4.00
C PRO A 34 -17.14 -15.60 -4.86
N ALA A 35 -16.55 -16.61 -4.22
CA ALA A 35 -15.86 -17.72 -4.88
C ALA A 35 -16.78 -18.65 -5.72
N VAL A 36 -18.07 -18.33 -5.83
CA VAL A 36 -19.14 -19.19 -6.37
C VAL A 36 -19.55 -18.80 -7.79
N THR A 37 -19.03 -17.72 -8.37
CA THR A 37 -19.43 -17.33 -9.74
C THR A 37 -18.76 -18.25 -10.78
N PRO A 38 -19.52 -18.95 -11.64
CA PRO A 38 -18.95 -19.76 -12.70
C PRO A 38 -18.28 -18.83 -13.73
N ALA A 39 -16.97 -19.00 -13.90
CA ALA A 39 -16.17 -18.13 -14.76
C ALA A 39 -16.56 -18.35 -16.24
N VAL A 40 -17.20 -17.35 -16.84
CA VAL A 40 -17.29 -17.20 -18.30
C VAL A 40 -16.18 -16.24 -18.71
N GLY A 41 -14.96 -16.76 -18.93
CA GLY A 41 -13.80 -15.96 -19.35
C GLY A 41 -12.45 -16.44 -18.81
N LEU A 42 -11.37 -16.03 -19.48
CA LEU A 42 -9.97 -16.52 -19.45
C LEU A 42 -9.24 -16.71 -18.09
N GLN A 43 -9.82 -16.37 -16.94
CA GLN A 43 -9.22 -16.63 -15.63
C GLN A 43 -10.28 -16.97 -14.59
N SER A 44 -10.03 -18.01 -13.80
CA SER A 44 -10.89 -18.34 -12.65
C SER A 44 -10.82 -17.23 -11.60
N ILE A 45 -11.91 -17.03 -10.85
CA ILE A 45 -11.97 -16.05 -9.75
C ILE A 45 -10.81 -16.25 -8.76
N ARG A 46 -10.41 -17.51 -8.52
CA ARG A 46 -9.26 -17.83 -7.68
C ARG A 46 -7.96 -17.25 -8.25
N GLY A 47 -7.76 -17.29 -9.57
CA GLY A 47 -6.59 -16.70 -10.23
C GLY A 47 -6.54 -15.18 -10.05
N TRP A 48 -7.68 -14.50 -10.19
CA TRP A 48 -7.79 -13.06 -9.94
C TRP A 48 -7.54 -12.70 -8.47
N GLN A 49 -8.09 -13.47 -7.54
CA GLN A 49 -7.86 -13.28 -6.10
C GLN A 49 -6.39 -13.49 -5.73
N GLU A 50 -5.71 -14.47 -6.33
CA GLU A 50 -4.30 -14.69 -6.08
C GLU A 50 -3.43 -13.55 -6.63
N CYS A 51 -3.70 -13.13 -7.86
CA CYS A 51 -3.07 -11.94 -8.45
C CYS A 51 -3.28 -10.71 -7.54
N ALA A 52 -4.50 -10.53 -7.03
CA ALA A 52 -4.83 -9.45 -6.10
C ALA A 52 -3.99 -9.50 -4.82
N ARG A 53 -3.81 -10.68 -4.20
CA ARG A 53 -2.96 -10.82 -3.01
C ARG A 53 -1.52 -10.45 -3.30
N VAL A 54 -0.95 -10.95 -4.38
CA VAL A 54 0.44 -10.64 -4.77
C VAL A 54 0.61 -9.13 -4.97
N THR A 55 -0.28 -8.50 -5.73
CA THR A 55 -0.21 -7.05 -5.97
C THR A 55 -0.38 -6.24 -4.69
N LEU A 56 -1.30 -6.62 -3.80
CA LEU A 56 -1.51 -5.94 -2.52
C LEU A 56 -0.33 -6.13 -1.56
N ASN A 57 0.33 -7.29 -1.58
CA ASN A 57 1.57 -7.52 -0.83
C ASN A 57 2.69 -6.61 -1.35
N THR A 58 2.89 -6.53 -2.66
CA THR A 58 3.87 -5.62 -3.27
C THR A 58 3.56 -4.16 -2.95
N ALA A 59 2.30 -3.72 -3.08
CA ALA A 59 1.89 -2.37 -2.74
C ALA A 59 2.13 -2.04 -1.26
N THR A 60 1.90 -3.01 -0.37
CA THR A 60 2.17 -2.87 1.07
C THR A 60 3.67 -2.73 1.35
N ASN A 61 4.52 -3.49 0.67
CA ASN A 61 5.98 -3.33 0.77
C ASN A 61 6.43 -1.93 0.33
N ILE A 62 5.93 -1.43 -0.80
CA ILE A 62 6.26 -0.07 -1.26
C ILE A 62 5.84 0.97 -0.21
N VAL A 63 4.66 0.83 0.39
CA VAL A 63 4.20 1.73 1.46
C VAL A 63 5.09 1.65 2.70
N LEU A 64 5.56 0.46 3.07
CA LEU A 64 6.51 0.28 4.17
C LEU A 64 7.88 0.90 3.87
N ASP A 65 8.38 0.76 2.64
CA ASP A 65 9.63 1.38 2.23
C ASP A 65 9.53 2.91 2.27
N ILE A 66 8.40 3.48 1.83
CA ILE A 66 8.13 4.93 1.96
C ILE A 66 8.10 5.33 3.44
N ALA A 67 7.50 4.51 4.31
CA ALA A 67 7.47 4.75 5.76
C ALA A 67 8.85 4.73 6.41
N ASP A 68 9.71 3.77 6.06
CA ASP A 68 11.06 3.70 6.59
C ASP A 68 11.92 4.90 6.18
N VAL A 69 11.74 5.37 4.93
CA VAL A 69 12.41 6.58 4.44
C VAL A 69 11.94 7.82 5.20
N HIS A 70 10.64 7.88 5.56
CA HIS A 70 10.06 9.01 6.28
C HIS A 70 10.42 9.01 7.79
N ASP A 71 10.46 7.83 8.43
CA ASP A 71 10.65 7.68 9.88
C ASP A 71 12.13 7.42 10.28
N GLY A 72 13.05 7.31 9.32
CA GLY A 72 14.46 6.99 9.56
C GLY A 72 15.31 8.11 10.19
N PRO A 73 16.51 7.80 10.73
CA PRO A 73 17.39 8.76 11.42
C PRO A 73 17.99 9.85 10.51
N HIS A 74 17.88 9.69 9.18
CA HIS A 74 18.19 10.71 8.18
C HIS A 74 16.95 11.42 7.62
N GLY A 75 15.78 11.24 8.27
CA GLY A 75 14.52 11.96 8.02
C GLY A 75 14.61 13.44 8.37
N SER A 76 15.71 14.09 8.02
CA SER A 76 16.00 15.51 8.22
C SER A 76 15.29 16.41 7.20
N SER A 77 14.43 15.83 6.37
CA SER A 77 13.52 16.59 5.55
C SER A 77 12.16 15.96 5.75
N ARG A 78 11.21 16.76 6.27
CA ARG A 78 9.78 16.58 6.00
C ARG A 78 9.61 16.69 4.47
N ILE A 79 10.10 15.69 3.74
CA ILE A 79 9.92 15.52 2.30
C ILE A 79 8.42 15.60 2.15
N CYS A 80 7.95 16.64 1.45
CA CYS A 80 6.54 16.98 1.24
C CYS A 80 5.69 15.71 1.24
N THR A 81 5.13 15.39 2.40
CA THR A 81 4.39 14.15 2.56
C THR A 81 3.14 14.35 1.72
N PRO A 82 2.96 13.60 0.62
CA PRO A 82 1.85 13.88 -0.26
C PRO A 82 0.57 13.73 0.56
N PRO A 83 -0.48 14.55 0.33
CA PRO A 83 -1.72 14.50 1.12
C PRO A 83 -2.37 13.10 1.14
N SER A 84 -2.04 12.27 0.15
CA SER A 84 -2.46 10.87 0.04
C SER A 84 -1.72 9.92 0.99
N TYR A 85 -0.64 10.32 1.63
CA TYR A 85 0.21 9.42 2.42
C TYR A 85 -0.52 8.77 3.61
N PRO A 86 -1.28 9.52 4.45
CA PRO A 86 -2.12 8.89 5.47
C PRO A 86 -3.15 7.92 4.89
N TYR A 87 -3.67 8.21 3.70
CA TYR A 87 -4.58 7.28 2.99
C TYR A 87 -3.87 5.99 2.60
N LEU A 88 -2.64 6.07 2.08
CA LEU A 88 -1.85 4.89 1.68
C LEU A 88 -1.52 4.00 2.88
N ILE A 89 -1.09 4.60 3.99
CA ILE A 89 -0.84 3.89 5.24
C ILE A 89 -2.10 3.17 5.73
N ARG A 90 -3.26 3.85 5.73
CA ARG A 90 -4.54 3.26 6.12
C ARG A 90 -4.99 2.14 5.17
N ALA A 91 -4.80 2.31 3.87
CA ALA A 91 -5.16 1.30 2.86
C ALA A 91 -4.32 0.03 3.03
N ALA A 92 -3.01 0.18 3.21
CA ALA A 92 -2.10 -0.92 3.53
C ALA A 92 -2.47 -1.59 4.85
N LEU A 93 -2.76 -0.82 5.90
CA LEU A 93 -3.15 -1.37 7.20
C LEU A 93 -4.45 -2.19 7.10
N ARG A 94 -5.46 -1.68 6.38
CA ARG A 94 -6.73 -2.39 6.14
C ARG A 94 -6.50 -3.73 5.44
N TYR A 95 -5.62 -3.77 4.44
CA TYR A 95 -5.25 -5.02 3.77
C TYR A 95 -4.56 -6.00 4.73
N VAL A 96 -3.53 -5.54 5.45
CA VAL A 96 -2.77 -6.37 6.38
C VAL A 96 -3.65 -6.95 7.48
N GLU A 97 -4.53 -6.14 8.06
CA GLU A 97 -5.47 -6.58 9.11
C GLU A 97 -6.48 -7.61 8.60
N ARG A 98 -7.00 -7.42 7.38
CA ARG A 98 -7.85 -8.39 6.71
C ARG A 98 -7.11 -9.71 6.44
N SER A 99 -5.88 -9.64 5.96
CA SER A 99 -5.07 -10.82 5.64
C SER A 99 -4.65 -11.61 6.88
N LYS A 100 -4.42 -10.95 8.02
CA LYS A 100 -4.19 -11.63 9.32
C LYS A 100 -5.35 -12.52 9.76
N GLN A 101 -6.59 -12.15 9.42
CA GLN A 101 -7.76 -12.97 9.72
C GLN A 101 -7.85 -14.21 8.81
N GLN A 102 -7.15 -14.19 7.67
CA GLN A 102 -7.21 -15.24 6.65
C GLN A 102 -5.94 -16.12 6.57
N SER A 103 -4.80 -15.65 7.08
CA SER A 103 -3.52 -16.38 7.06
C SER A 103 -2.59 -15.95 8.19
N ALA A 104 -1.89 -16.93 8.80
CA ALA A 104 -0.94 -16.74 9.90
C ALA A 104 0.47 -16.34 9.42
N GLU A 105 0.58 -15.51 8.39
CA GLU A 105 1.89 -15.11 7.85
C GLU A 105 2.58 -14.10 8.77
N GLY A 106 3.74 -14.49 9.32
CA GLY A 106 4.53 -13.66 10.24
C GLY A 106 4.96 -12.31 9.66
N PHE A 107 5.07 -12.21 8.33
CA PHE A 107 5.37 -10.97 7.60
C PHE A 107 4.31 -9.88 7.87
N LEU A 108 3.02 -10.24 7.83
CA LEU A 108 1.90 -9.30 8.03
C LEU A 108 1.82 -8.78 9.47
N LYS A 109 2.33 -9.54 10.44
CA LYS A 109 2.36 -9.12 11.85
C LYS A 109 3.29 -7.93 12.05
N ASN A 110 4.49 -7.98 11.49
CA ASN A 110 5.47 -6.90 11.55
C ASN A 110 4.99 -5.66 10.77
N ALA A 111 4.48 -5.85 9.55
CA ALA A 111 3.95 -4.77 8.72
C ALA A 111 2.88 -3.92 9.44
N SER A 112 1.92 -4.56 10.10
CA SER A 112 0.86 -3.88 10.83
C SER A 112 1.35 -3.00 11.99
N GLN A 113 2.36 -3.47 12.74
CA GLN A 113 2.92 -2.69 13.85
C GLN A 113 3.62 -1.44 13.33
N ARG A 114 4.41 -1.59 12.25
CA ARG A 114 5.11 -0.48 11.60
C ARG A 114 4.13 0.56 11.04
N LEU A 115 3.13 0.13 10.27
CA LEU A 115 2.11 1.02 9.70
C LEU A 115 1.33 1.79 10.77
N ARG A 116 1.03 1.18 11.92
CA ARG A 116 0.38 1.86 13.05
C ARG A 116 1.27 2.92 13.68
N GLY A 117 2.56 2.64 13.85
CA GLY A 117 3.54 3.60 14.35
C GLY A 117 3.64 4.82 13.44
N THR A 118 3.80 4.61 12.14
CA THR A 118 3.85 5.69 11.15
C THR A 118 2.55 6.49 11.13
N LEU A 119 1.38 5.84 11.19
CA LEU A 119 0.09 6.57 11.22
C LEU A 119 -0.05 7.44 12.47
N HIS A 120 0.46 6.98 13.61
CA HIS A 120 0.45 7.75 14.86
C HIS A 120 1.31 9.01 14.73
N HIS A 121 2.54 8.89 14.20
CA HIS A 121 3.44 10.03 13.97
C HIS A 121 2.89 11.06 12.96
N LEU A 122 2.02 10.65 12.04
CA LEU A 122 1.42 11.54 11.04
C LEU A 122 0.22 12.35 11.55
N LEU A 123 -0.34 11.99 12.71
CA LEU A 123 -1.58 12.57 13.24
C LEU A 123 -1.36 13.45 14.50
N GLU A 124 -0.11 13.58 14.95
CA GLU A 124 0.34 14.50 16.02
C GLU A 124 0.93 15.79 15.42
#